data_AF-A0A433NNU1-F1
#
_entry.id   AF-A0A433NNU1-F1
#
_cell.length_a   1.000
_cell.length_b   1.000
_cell.length_c   1.000
_cell.angle_alpha   90.00
_cell.angle_beta   90.00
_cell.angle_gamma   90.00
#
_symmetry.space_group_name_H-M   'P 1'
#
loop_
_entity.id
_entity.type
_entity.pdbx_description
1 polymer ?
#
loop_
_entity_poly.entity_id
_entity_poly.type
_entity_poly.pdbx_seq_one_letter_code
_entity_poly.pdbx_strand_id
1 'polypeptide(L)'
;MLKNLQLRQKFTILLLVILVAGLSLSGFALSYVLQQNARQEITSTALMLMETMISVRQYTSSQVNPELVDKLETNFLPQSVPGYSAREVFENLRNKPGYRDFFYKEATLNPTNLRDKADSFETQIVERFKKESKLKEVSGFRSIPGGEIYYTARPLIVSEQKCLECHDTPERAPKSMLERYGTANGFNWKLGEIVGAQVITVPATRVIQKANQSSILIVGLVSAVFAIVIFLVNVFLNRQVVRPLKRITRLAEEVSTGHMDVEFEQLSNDEIGNLAKAFKRMKLSLEMAMKRLKRPQGNTHGTGT
;
A
#
# COMPACT_ATOMS: atom_id res chain seq x y z
N MET A 1 -33.48 19.85 -1.50
CA MET A 1 -33.16 19.76 -0.05
C MET A 1 -32.26 20.88 0.49
N LEU A 2 -31.31 21.45 -0.27
CA LEU A 2 -30.38 22.48 0.23
C LEU A 2 -31.02 23.84 0.60
N LYS A 3 -32.23 24.16 0.12
CA LYS A 3 -32.83 25.50 0.29
C LYS A 3 -33.20 25.83 1.75
N ASN A 4 -33.54 24.84 2.58
CA ASN A 4 -34.01 25.05 3.96
C ASN A 4 -32.90 24.97 5.02
N LEU A 5 -31.64 24.81 4.62
CA LEU A 5 -30.53 24.66 5.55
C LEU A 5 -29.99 26.02 6.01
N GLN A 6 -29.62 26.10 7.30
CA GLN A 6 -28.90 27.26 7.84
C GLN A 6 -27.54 27.40 7.15
N LEU A 7 -27.02 28.63 7.04
CA LEU A 7 -25.73 28.90 6.39
C LEU A 7 -24.60 28.01 6.92
N ARG A 8 -24.55 27.81 8.25
CA ARG A 8 -23.61 26.89 8.90
C ARG A 8 -23.70 25.47 8.34
N GLN A 9 -24.91 24.91 8.24
CA GLN A 9 -25.12 23.55 7.76
C GLN A 9 -24.68 23.39 6.30
N LYS A 10 -24.96 24.38 5.44
CA LYS A 10 -24.49 24.37 4.04
C LYS A 10 -22.97 24.30 3.97
N PHE A 11 -22.27 25.13 4.75
CA PHE A 11 -20.81 25.11 4.85
C PHE A 11 -20.28 23.79 5.43
N THR A 12 -20.87 23.29 6.52
CA THR A 12 -20.45 22.00 7.12
C THR A 12 -20.59 20.86 6.11
N ILE A 13 -21.71 20.78 5.40
CA ILE A 13 -21.94 19.74 4.38
C ILE A 13 -20.92 19.86 3.25
N LEU A 14 -20.66 21.07 2.74
CA LEU A 14 -19.66 21.29 1.70
C LEU A 14 -18.27 20.82 2.15
N LEU A 15 -17.86 21.18 3.36
CA LEU A 15 -16.57 20.77 3.93
C LEU A 15 -16.50 19.24 4.12
N LEU A 16 -17.58 18.61 4.59
CA LEU A 16 -17.65 17.16 4.73
C LEU A 16 -17.58 16.44 3.38
N VAL A 17 -18.23 16.96 2.34
CA VAL A 17 -18.15 16.39 0.99
C VAL A 17 -16.73 16.48 0.44
N ILE A 18 -16.09 17.65 0.56
CA ILE A 18 -14.70 17.84 0.16
C ILE A 18 -13.78 16.90 0.94
N LEU A 19 -14.01 16.76 2.25
CA LEU A 19 -13.25 15.87 3.11
C LEU A 19 -13.36 14.41 2.66
N VAL A 20 -14.60 13.91 2.52
CA VAL A 20 -14.84 12.51 2.15
C VAL A 20 -14.25 12.21 0.77
N ALA A 21 -14.44 13.10 -0.20
CA ALA A 21 -13.85 12.94 -1.54
C ALA A 21 -12.32 12.95 -1.48
N GLY A 22 -11.73 13.92 -0.78
CA GLY A 22 -10.28 14.07 -0.63
C GLY A 22 -9.63 12.89 0.09
N LEU A 23 -10.19 12.46 1.24
CA LEU A 23 -9.72 11.31 2.00
C LEU A 23 -9.88 10.00 1.23
N SER A 24 -10.98 9.82 0.50
CA SER A 24 -11.18 8.60 -0.29
C SER A 24 -10.14 8.50 -1.40
N LEU A 25 -9.94 9.58 -2.16
CA LEU A 25 -8.97 9.60 -3.26
C LEU A 25 -7.52 9.46 -2.75
N SER A 26 -7.13 10.27 -1.77
CA SER A 26 -5.77 10.26 -1.21
C SER A 26 -5.49 8.97 -0.43
N GLY A 27 -6.46 8.47 0.34
CA GLY A 27 -6.35 7.21 1.07
C GLY A 27 -6.21 6.01 0.13
N PHE A 28 -6.99 5.97 -0.95
CA PHE A 28 -6.82 4.95 -1.99
C PHE A 28 -5.44 5.03 -2.65
N ALA A 29 -5.01 6.22 -3.08
CA ALA A 29 -3.70 6.43 -3.69
C ALA A 29 -2.55 6.02 -2.75
N LEU A 30 -2.61 6.41 -1.48
CA LEU A 30 -1.63 6.04 -0.47
C LEU A 30 -1.60 4.52 -0.23
N SER A 31 -2.76 3.90 -0.05
CA SER A 31 -2.85 2.44 0.14
C SER A 31 -2.28 1.69 -1.07
N TYR A 32 -2.57 2.17 -2.29
CA TYR A 32 -2.04 1.59 -3.52
C TYR A 32 -0.51 1.69 -3.57
N VAL A 33 0.05 2.87 -3.29
CA VAL A 33 1.51 3.08 -3.27
C VAL A 33 2.19 2.22 -2.21
N LEU A 34 1.64 2.16 -0.99
CA LEU A 34 2.20 1.34 0.09
C LEU A 34 2.16 -0.16 -0.23
N GLN A 35 1.07 -0.65 -0.82
CA GLN A 35 0.98 -2.05 -1.24
C GLN A 35 1.94 -2.35 -2.40
N GLN A 36 2.08 -1.44 -3.36
CA GLN A 36 3.02 -1.61 -4.47
C GLN A 36 4.47 -1.66 -3.97
N ASN A 37 4.84 -0.76 -3.06
CA ASN A 37 6.16 -0.75 -2.43
C ASN A 37 6.43 -2.04 -1.65
N ALA A 38 5.43 -2.53 -0.88
CA ALA A 38 5.53 -3.80 -0.19
C ALA A 38 5.76 -4.98 -1.14
N ARG A 39 5.00 -5.04 -2.25
CA ARG A 39 5.18 -6.09 -3.28
C ARG A 39 6.56 -6.02 -3.92
N GLN A 40 7.07 -4.81 -4.19
CA GLN A 40 8.40 -4.60 -4.75
C GLN A 40 9.49 -5.02 -3.77
N GLU A 41 9.39 -4.67 -2.49
CA GLU A 41 10.33 -5.08 -1.44
C GLU A 41 10.41 -6.61 -1.31
N ILE A 42 9.25 -7.28 -1.30
CA ILE A 42 9.18 -8.75 -1.27
C ILE A 42 9.84 -9.35 -2.51
N THR A 43 9.53 -8.81 -3.69
CA THR A 43 10.09 -9.26 -4.98
C THR A 43 11.61 -9.10 -5.00
N SER A 44 12.12 -7.93 -4.65
CA SER A 44 13.55 -7.65 -4.59
C SER A 44 14.28 -8.58 -3.60
N THR A 45 13.66 -8.85 -2.45
CA THR A 45 14.21 -9.79 -1.45
C THR A 45 14.30 -11.20 -2.03
N ALA A 46 13.23 -11.70 -2.68
CA ALA A 46 13.22 -13.02 -3.28
C ALA A 46 14.25 -13.17 -4.42
N LEU A 47 14.37 -12.15 -5.28
CA LEU A 47 15.36 -12.13 -6.36
C LEU A 47 16.80 -12.08 -5.81
N MET A 48 17.06 -11.26 -4.79
CA MET A 48 18.36 -11.21 -4.13
C MET A 48 18.75 -12.58 -3.54
N LEU A 49 17.81 -13.25 -2.87
CA LEU A 49 18.02 -14.60 -2.35
C LEU A 49 18.27 -15.63 -3.46
N MET A 50 17.52 -15.54 -4.57
CA MET A 50 17.73 -16.39 -5.75
C MET A 50 19.14 -16.23 -6.32
N GLU A 51 19.56 -14.99 -6.61
CA GLU A 51 20.90 -14.71 -7.14
C GLU A 51 22.00 -15.12 -6.16
N THR A 52 21.76 -14.99 -4.86
CA THR A 52 22.70 -15.44 -3.82
C THR A 52 22.88 -16.96 -3.90
N MET A 53 21.80 -17.74 -4.01
CA MET A 53 21.89 -19.20 -4.10
C MET A 53 22.50 -19.68 -5.41
N ILE A 54 22.19 -19.01 -6.53
CA ILE A 54 22.85 -19.25 -7.81
C ILE A 54 24.36 -18.96 -7.70
N SER A 55 24.74 -17.90 -7.00
CA SER A 55 26.15 -17.55 -6.76
C SER A 55 26.86 -18.61 -5.91
N VAL A 56 26.20 -19.17 -4.88
CA VAL A 56 26.73 -20.30 -4.08
C VAL A 56 26.93 -21.54 -4.93
N ARG A 57 25.98 -21.87 -5.82
CA ARG A 57 26.14 -22.96 -6.80
C ARG A 57 27.36 -22.73 -7.69
N GLN A 58 27.47 -21.52 -8.25
CA GLN A 58 28.56 -21.17 -9.14
C GLN A 58 29.91 -21.28 -8.44
N TYR A 59 30.04 -20.74 -7.23
CA TYR A 59 31.25 -20.86 -6.41
C TYR A 59 31.61 -22.33 -6.12
N THR A 60 30.62 -23.15 -5.74
CA THR A 60 30.83 -24.58 -5.51
C THR A 60 31.40 -25.25 -6.77
N SER A 61 30.80 -24.99 -7.93
CA SER A 61 31.25 -25.58 -9.18
C SER A 61 32.59 -25.06 -9.68
N SER A 62 32.89 -23.76 -9.51
CA SER A 62 34.03 -23.11 -10.16
C SER A 62 35.27 -22.97 -9.27
N GLN A 63 35.11 -23.07 -7.95
CA GLN A 63 36.19 -22.89 -6.97
C GLN A 63 36.35 -24.10 -6.05
N VAL A 64 35.25 -24.74 -5.62
CA VAL A 64 35.34 -25.86 -4.66
C VAL A 64 35.62 -27.18 -5.38
N ASN A 65 34.88 -27.49 -6.45
CA ASN A 65 35.00 -28.77 -7.13
C ASN A 65 36.40 -29.06 -7.71
N PRO A 66 37.11 -28.08 -8.34
CA PRO A 66 38.47 -28.31 -8.84
C PRO A 66 39.47 -28.75 -7.76
N GLU A 67 39.28 -28.33 -6.51
CA GLU A 67 40.17 -28.66 -5.38
C GLU A 67 39.85 -30.04 -4.76
N LEU A 68 38.75 -30.68 -5.18
CA LEU A 68 38.26 -31.93 -4.61
C LEU A 68 38.36 -33.12 -5.59
N VAL A 69 38.91 -32.94 -6.79
CA VAL A 69 38.94 -33.94 -7.87
C VAL A 69 39.39 -35.31 -7.34
N ASP A 70 40.58 -35.39 -6.73
CA ASP A 70 41.14 -36.65 -6.23
C ASP A 70 40.22 -37.36 -5.20
N LYS A 71 39.54 -36.59 -4.35
CA LYS A 71 38.62 -37.13 -3.34
C LYS A 71 37.32 -37.61 -3.97
N LEU A 72 36.84 -36.90 -5.00
CA LEU A 72 35.58 -37.21 -5.67
C LEU A 72 35.68 -38.43 -6.59
N GLU A 73 36.87 -38.80 -7.05
CA GLU A 73 37.09 -40.05 -7.79
C GLU A 73 36.75 -41.30 -6.97
N THR A 74 36.98 -41.24 -5.65
CA THR A 74 36.80 -42.39 -4.75
C THR A 74 35.57 -42.27 -3.87
N ASN A 75 35.17 -41.07 -3.49
CA ASN A 75 34.10 -40.82 -2.52
C ASN A 75 33.13 -39.74 -2.97
N PHE A 76 31.84 -40.09 -3.01
CA PHE A 76 30.78 -39.13 -3.27
C PHE A 76 30.54 -38.23 -2.05
N LEU A 77 30.91 -36.95 -2.18
CA LEU A 77 30.71 -35.90 -1.20
C LEU A 77 29.52 -35.02 -1.64
N PRO A 78 28.36 -35.05 -0.95
CA PRO A 78 27.21 -34.22 -1.32
C PRO A 78 27.56 -32.72 -1.35
N GLN A 79 28.51 -32.30 -0.51
CA GLN A 79 28.97 -30.92 -0.41
C GLN A 79 29.60 -30.38 -1.70
N SER A 80 30.09 -31.24 -2.60
CA SER A 80 30.59 -30.83 -3.92
C SER A 80 29.49 -30.67 -4.97
N VAL A 81 28.26 -31.10 -4.67
CA VAL A 81 27.12 -30.89 -5.57
C VAL A 81 26.62 -29.45 -5.40
N PRO A 82 26.64 -28.60 -6.45
CA PRO A 82 26.28 -27.18 -6.34
C PRO A 82 24.91 -26.95 -5.68
N GLY A 83 23.91 -27.74 -6.06
CA GLY A 83 22.54 -27.60 -5.53
C GLY A 83 22.40 -28.05 -4.09
N TYR A 84 23.15 -29.07 -3.69
CA TYR A 84 23.22 -29.47 -2.30
C TYR A 84 23.83 -28.35 -1.45
N SER A 85 24.97 -27.80 -1.87
CA SER A 85 25.64 -26.69 -1.18
C SER A 85 24.72 -25.47 -1.02
N ALA A 86 24.08 -25.02 -2.10
CA ALA A 86 23.14 -23.90 -2.03
C ALA A 86 21.93 -24.18 -1.12
N ARG A 87 21.36 -25.39 -1.17
CA ARG A 87 20.28 -25.81 -0.27
C ARG A 87 20.72 -25.75 1.19
N GLU A 88 21.85 -26.35 1.56
CA GLU A 88 22.34 -26.37 2.94
C GLU A 88 22.68 -24.96 3.47
N VAL A 89 23.28 -24.11 2.63
CA VAL A 89 23.51 -22.69 2.98
C VAL A 89 22.18 -21.98 3.26
N PHE A 90 21.15 -22.23 2.46
CA PHE A 90 19.83 -21.67 2.70
C PHE A 90 19.15 -22.26 3.95
N GLU A 91 19.32 -23.54 4.24
CA GLU A 91 18.81 -24.14 5.48
C GLU A 91 19.46 -23.52 6.73
N ASN A 92 20.75 -23.15 6.65
CA ASN A 92 21.40 -22.38 7.72
C ASN A 92 20.75 -21.00 7.95
N LEU A 93 20.28 -20.34 6.87
CA LEU A 93 19.49 -19.12 6.99
C LEU A 93 18.15 -19.40 7.66
N ARG A 94 17.43 -20.46 7.23
CA ARG A 94 16.11 -20.85 7.79
C ARG A 94 16.15 -21.21 9.27
N ASN A 95 17.29 -21.66 9.78
CA ASN A 95 17.48 -21.91 11.21
C ASN A 95 17.41 -20.64 12.07
N LYS A 96 17.46 -19.44 11.48
CA LYS A 96 17.29 -18.17 12.18
C LYS A 96 15.79 -17.85 12.34
N PRO A 97 15.33 -17.38 13.52
CA PRO A 97 13.90 -17.16 13.80
C PRO A 97 13.14 -16.30 12.77
N GLY A 98 13.78 -15.28 12.19
CA GLY A 98 13.17 -14.39 11.20
C GLY A 98 13.03 -14.97 9.78
N TYR A 99 13.63 -16.14 9.51
CA TYR A 99 13.74 -16.69 8.15
C TYR A 99 13.18 -18.12 8.02
N ARG A 100 12.52 -18.66 9.05
CA ARG A 100 12.00 -20.04 9.08
C ARG A 100 11.05 -20.37 7.93
N ASP A 101 10.26 -19.37 7.52
CA ASP A 101 9.23 -19.47 6.49
C ASP A 101 9.74 -19.09 5.08
N PHE A 102 11.04 -18.86 4.93
CA PHE A 102 11.68 -18.70 3.64
C PHE A 102 12.08 -20.09 3.14
N PHE A 103 11.96 -20.34 1.84
CA PHE A 103 12.33 -21.62 1.25
C PHE A 103 13.11 -21.42 -0.04
N TYR A 104 14.14 -22.25 -0.20
CA TYR A 104 14.85 -22.43 -1.46
C TYR A 104 14.83 -23.92 -1.80
N LYS A 105 14.48 -24.26 -3.03
CA LYS A 105 14.45 -25.65 -3.49
C LYS A 105 14.80 -25.71 -4.97
N GLU A 106 15.55 -26.73 -5.35
CA GLU A 106 15.73 -27.13 -6.74
C GLU A 106 14.71 -28.20 -7.08
N ALA A 107 13.46 -27.76 -7.22
CA ALA A 107 12.31 -28.62 -7.43
C ALA A 107 12.42 -29.37 -8.77
N THR A 108 12.78 -30.65 -8.69
CA THR A 108 13.12 -31.48 -9.84
C THR A 108 12.10 -32.59 -9.99
N LEU A 109 11.71 -32.92 -11.23
CA LEU A 109 10.68 -33.93 -11.50
C LEU A 109 11.16 -35.34 -11.10
N ASN A 110 12.43 -35.63 -11.39
CA ASN A 110 13.12 -36.88 -11.05
C ASN A 110 14.46 -36.58 -10.37
N PRO A 111 14.48 -36.21 -9.06
CA PRO A 111 15.70 -35.86 -8.35
C PRO A 111 16.45 -37.10 -7.84
N THR A 112 17.76 -37.00 -7.65
CA THR A 112 18.52 -38.00 -6.86
C THR A 112 18.06 -38.03 -5.41
N ASN A 113 17.87 -36.87 -4.77
CA ASN A 113 17.39 -36.78 -3.39
C ASN A 113 15.91 -36.41 -3.36
N LEU A 114 15.07 -37.25 -2.75
CA LEU A 114 13.62 -37.06 -2.71
C LEU A 114 13.19 -35.76 -2.01
N ARG A 115 14.04 -35.15 -1.18
CA ARG A 115 13.77 -33.82 -0.59
C ARG A 115 13.59 -32.72 -1.64
N ASP A 116 14.13 -32.93 -2.84
CA ASP A 116 14.12 -31.98 -3.95
C ASP A 116 13.03 -32.34 -4.97
N LYS A 117 12.20 -33.36 -4.70
CA LYS A 117 11.12 -33.78 -5.59
C LYS A 117 10.07 -32.69 -5.69
N ALA A 118 9.79 -32.26 -6.92
CA ALA A 118 8.79 -31.24 -7.20
C ALA A 118 7.42 -31.65 -6.64
N ASP A 119 6.76 -30.73 -5.95
CA ASP A 119 5.35 -30.89 -5.58
C ASP A 119 4.43 -30.63 -6.79
N SER A 120 3.12 -30.68 -6.58
CA SER A 120 2.14 -30.49 -7.66
C SER A 120 2.17 -29.09 -8.27
N PHE A 121 2.56 -28.07 -7.52
CA PHE A 121 2.68 -26.68 -7.99
C PHE A 121 4.00 -26.45 -8.71
N GLU A 122 5.10 -26.92 -8.12
CA GLU A 122 6.42 -26.87 -8.72
C GLU A 122 6.46 -27.64 -10.04
N THR A 123 5.80 -28.81 -10.12
CA THR A 123 5.66 -29.59 -11.35
C THR A 123 5.01 -28.77 -12.46
N GLN A 124 3.97 -27.99 -12.17
CA GLN A 124 3.33 -27.11 -13.17
C GLN A 124 4.29 -26.03 -13.67
N ILE A 125 5.14 -25.48 -12.80
CA ILE A 125 6.16 -24.51 -13.18
C ILE A 125 7.19 -25.16 -14.11
N VAL A 126 7.68 -26.36 -13.78
CA VAL A 126 8.66 -27.06 -14.62
C VAL A 126 8.08 -27.40 -15.99
N GLU A 127 6.86 -27.91 -16.06
CA GLU A 127 6.19 -28.20 -17.33
C GLU A 127 5.94 -26.93 -18.16
N ARG A 128 5.66 -25.80 -17.51
CA ARG A 128 5.56 -24.52 -18.21
C ARG A 128 6.89 -24.11 -18.83
N PHE A 129 8.01 -24.23 -18.11
CA PHE A 129 9.33 -23.96 -18.69
C PHE A 129 9.68 -24.89 -19.86
N LYS A 130 9.30 -26.17 -19.77
CA LYS A 130 9.47 -27.14 -20.87
C LYS A 130 8.65 -26.77 -22.11
N LYS A 131 7.42 -26.29 -21.91
CA LYS A 131 6.52 -25.85 -22.99
C LYS A 131 6.94 -24.51 -23.60
N GLU A 132 7.39 -23.57 -22.78
CA GLU A 132 7.77 -22.21 -23.16
C GLU A 132 9.29 -22.04 -23.03
N SER A 133 10.09 -22.61 -23.94
CA SER A 133 11.56 -22.68 -23.81
C SER A 133 12.30 -21.33 -23.72
N LYS A 134 11.65 -20.22 -24.11
CA LYS A 134 12.20 -18.85 -23.95
C LYS A 134 11.89 -18.21 -22.60
N LEU A 135 11.03 -18.82 -21.80
CA LEU A 135 10.61 -18.32 -20.50
C LEU A 135 11.76 -18.49 -19.50
N LYS A 136 12.32 -17.38 -19.03
CA LYS A 136 13.48 -17.38 -18.12
C LYS A 136 13.11 -17.37 -16.65
N GLU A 137 11.92 -16.86 -16.33
CA GLU A 137 11.46 -16.70 -14.96
C GLU A 137 9.92 -16.78 -14.90
N VAL A 138 9.41 -17.37 -13.83
CA VAL A 138 7.99 -17.31 -13.45
C VAL A 138 7.92 -16.89 -12.00
N SER A 139 7.10 -15.89 -11.71
CA SER A 139 6.92 -15.41 -10.34
C SER A 139 5.48 -14.97 -10.09
N GLY A 140 5.11 -14.87 -8.82
CA GLY A 140 3.78 -14.43 -8.44
C GLY A 140 3.50 -14.52 -6.95
N PHE A 141 2.36 -13.95 -6.57
CA PHE A 141 1.81 -14.10 -5.23
C PHE A 141 0.84 -15.28 -5.21
N ARG A 142 0.80 -15.99 -4.09
CA ARG A 142 -0.08 -17.12 -3.87
C ARG A 142 -0.54 -17.15 -2.42
N SER A 143 -1.83 -17.42 -2.22
CA SER A 143 -2.37 -17.75 -0.91
C SER A 143 -2.21 -19.25 -0.63
N ILE A 144 -1.63 -19.57 0.52
CA ILE A 144 -1.55 -20.93 1.07
C ILE A 144 -2.18 -20.93 2.48
N PRO A 145 -2.46 -22.09 3.10
CA PRO A 145 -3.01 -22.13 4.46
C PRO A 145 -2.16 -21.37 5.50
N GLY A 146 -0.85 -21.26 5.28
CA GLY A 146 0.07 -20.49 6.12
C GLY A 146 0.11 -18.97 5.84
N GLY A 147 -0.68 -18.47 4.89
CA GLY A 147 -0.77 -17.06 4.52
C GLY A 147 -0.39 -16.77 3.07
N GLU A 148 -0.27 -15.48 2.75
CA GLU A 148 0.25 -15.00 1.46
C GLU A 148 1.76 -15.22 1.40
N ILE A 149 2.20 -15.82 0.30
CA ILE A 149 3.61 -15.99 -0.08
C ILE A 149 3.86 -15.37 -1.46
N TYR A 150 5.11 -15.00 -1.71
CA TYR A 150 5.62 -14.71 -3.05
C TYR A 150 6.59 -15.81 -3.45
N TYR A 151 6.51 -16.26 -4.69
CA TYR A 151 7.48 -17.19 -5.26
C TYR A 151 8.11 -16.59 -6.51
N THR A 152 9.37 -16.94 -6.74
CA THR A 152 10.05 -16.76 -8.03
C THR A 152 10.79 -18.04 -8.39
N ALA A 153 10.73 -18.41 -9.66
CA ALA A 153 11.28 -19.65 -10.17
C ALA A 153 12.04 -19.43 -11.47
N ARG A 154 13.15 -20.16 -11.65
CA ARG A 154 13.96 -20.19 -12.87
C ARG A 154 14.19 -21.63 -13.32
N PRO A 155 14.28 -21.91 -14.64
CA PRO A 155 14.47 -23.28 -15.11
C PRO A 155 15.83 -23.83 -14.68
N LEU A 156 15.85 -25.08 -14.22
CA LEU A 156 17.07 -25.84 -13.98
C LEU A 156 17.40 -26.64 -15.23
N ILE A 157 18.35 -26.12 -16.01
CA ILE A 157 18.79 -26.70 -17.28
C ILE A 157 20.06 -27.51 -17.05
N VAL A 158 20.14 -28.70 -17.65
CA VAL A 158 21.38 -29.47 -17.75
C VAL A 158 22.28 -28.82 -18.80
N SER A 159 23.00 -27.76 -18.41
CA SER A 159 23.76 -26.93 -19.36
C SER A 159 25.16 -27.45 -19.69
N GLU A 160 25.68 -28.42 -18.94
CA GLU A 160 27.06 -28.90 -19.06
C GLU A 160 27.15 -30.42 -19.06
N GLN A 161 28.11 -30.96 -19.82
CA GLN A 161 28.31 -32.41 -19.94
C GLN A 161 28.66 -33.07 -18.60
N LYS A 162 29.36 -32.35 -17.71
CA LYS A 162 29.73 -32.85 -16.37
C LYS A 162 28.54 -33.28 -15.52
N CYS A 163 27.34 -32.70 -15.75
CA CYS A 163 26.13 -33.14 -15.06
C CYS A 163 25.79 -34.61 -15.37
N LEU A 164 26.12 -35.07 -16.58
CA LEU A 164 25.84 -36.42 -17.05
C LEU A 164 26.84 -37.46 -16.52
N GLU A 165 27.92 -37.04 -15.86
CA GLU A 165 28.82 -37.97 -15.15
C GLU A 165 28.08 -38.70 -14.02
N CYS A 166 27.10 -38.05 -13.40
CA CYS A 166 26.28 -38.63 -12.33
C CYS A 166 24.83 -38.92 -12.74
N HIS A 167 24.30 -38.21 -13.75
CA HIS A 167 22.87 -38.24 -14.07
C HIS A 167 22.51 -38.89 -15.43
N ASP A 168 23.47 -39.48 -16.15
CA ASP A 168 23.21 -40.23 -17.39
C ASP A 168 22.51 -41.57 -17.10
N THR A 169 23.27 -42.62 -16.74
CA THR A 169 22.72 -43.91 -16.33
C THR A 169 23.28 -44.35 -14.98
N PRO A 170 22.59 -45.23 -14.23
CA PRO A 170 23.10 -45.73 -12.95
C PRO A 170 24.49 -46.37 -13.05
N GLU A 171 24.81 -47.05 -14.15
CA GLU A 171 26.08 -47.77 -14.34
C GLU A 171 27.28 -46.82 -14.48
N ARG A 172 27.04 -45.59 -14.94
CA ARG A 172 28.09 -44.58 -15.13
C ARG A 172 28.32 -43.71 -13.88
N ALA A 173 27.33 -43.67 -12.99
CA ALA A 173 27.38 -42.84 -11.80
C ALA A 173 28.38 -43.38 -10.76
N PRO A 174 28.95 -42.51 -9.90
CA PRO A 174 29.86 -42.94 -8.84
C PRO A 174 29.23 -43.99 -7.92
N LYS A 175 29.91 -45.11 -7.69
CA LYS A 175 29.38 -46.21 -6.84
C LYS A 175 28.95 -45.74 -5.45
N SER A 176 29.74 -44.87 -4.83
CA SER A 176 29.45 -44.28 -3.52
C SER A 176 28.22 -43.34 -3.52
N MET A 177 27.81 -42.80 -4.67
CA MET A 177 26.54 -42.10 -4.83
C MET A 177 25.37 -43.09 -4.84
N LEU A 178 25.50 -44.19 -5.59
CA LEU A 178 24.49 -45.25 -5.69
C LEU A 178 24.25 -45.93 -4.35
N GLU A 179 25.30 -46.17 -3.57
CA GLU A 179 25.18 -46.71 -2.20
C GLU A 179 24.34 -45.81 -1.29
N ARG A 180 24.40 -44.48 -1.50
CA ARG A 180 23.66 -43.51 -0.68
C ARG A 180 22.23 -43.28 -1.16
N TYR A 181 22.02 -43.16 -2.48
CA TYR A 181 20.74 -42.71 -3.04
C TYR A 181 20.01 -43.77 -3.88
N GLY A 182 20.64 -44.92 -4.13
CA GLY A 182 20.12 -45.97 -4.98
C GLY A 182 20.15 -45.62 -6.46
N THR A 183 19.48 -46.46 -7.26
CA THR A 183 19.44 -46.39 -8.74
C THR A 183 18.09 -45.91 -9.27
N ALA A 184 17.11 -45.66 -8.40
CA ALA A 184 15.71 -45.48 -8.80
C ALA A 184 15.39 -44.08 -9.37
N ASN A 185 16.10 -43.03 -8.95
CA ASN A 185 15.78 -41.64 -9.30
C ASN A 185 17.05 -40.84 -9.64
N GLY A 186 16.89 -39.74 -10.37
CA GLY A 186 17.99 -38.83 -10.70
C GLY A 186 18.89 -39.27 -11.85
N PHE A 187 18.37 -40.08 -12.77
CA PHE A 187 19.07 -40.56 -13.96
C PHE A 187 18.24 -40.27 -15.23
N ASN A 188 18.83 -40.58 -16.38
CA ASN A 188 18.31 -40.40 -17.73
C ASN A 188 18.12 -38.93 -18.13
N TRP A 189 18.90 -38.02 -17.54
CA TRP A 189 18.88 -36.62 -17.92
C TRP A 189 19.61 -36.40 -19.25
N LYS A 190 19.19 -35.41 -20.03
CA LYS A 190 19.82 -35.07 -21.31
C LYS A 190 20.43 -33.67 -21.29
N LEU A 191 21.53 -33.49 -22.02
CA LEU A 191 22.12 -32.16 -22.21
C LEU A 191 21.09 -31.21 -22.84
N GLY A 192 20.93 -30.03 -22.25
CA GLY A 192 19.94 -29.02 -22.65
C GLY A 192 18.53 -29.25 -22.10
N GLU A 193 18.28 -30.33 -21.37
CA GLU A 193 16.97 -30.62 -20.78
C GLU A 193 16.68 -29.74 -19.56
N ILE A 194 15.41 -29.31 -19.44
CA ILE A 194 14.88 -28.68 -18.22
C ILE A 194 14.37 -29.80 -17.31
N VAL A 195 15.17 -30.13 -16.29
CA VAL A 195 14.87 -31.25 -15.36
C VAL A 195 14.09 -30.80 -14.12
N GLY A 196 14.08 -29.48 -13.85
CA GLY A 196 13.46 -28.90 -12.69
C GLY A 196 13.37 -27.37 -12.74
N ALA A 197 13.12 -26.77 -11.58
CA ALA A 197 13.14 -25.33 -11.38
C ALA A 197 13.83 -24.99 -10.06
N GLN A 198 14.64 -23.94 -10.07
CA GLN A 198 15.14 -23.28 -8.86
C GLN A 198 14.03 -22.37 -8.35
N VAL A 199 13.51 -22.61 -7.15
CA VAL A 199 12.36 -21.91 -6.58
C VAL A 199 12.76 -21.25 -5.27
N ILE A 200 12.51 -19.95 -5.17
CA ILE A 200 12.53 -19.20 -3.91
C ILE A 200 11.09 -18.89 -3.53
N THR A 201 10.74 -19.15 -2.28
CA THR A 201 9.48 -18.74 -1.67
C THR A 201 9.76 -17.89 -0.45
N VAL A 202 9.09 -16.73 -0.36
CA VAL A 202 9.21 -15.79 0.76
C VAL A 202 7.83 -15.45 1.33
N PRO A 203 7.70 -15.27 2.66
CA PRO A 203 6.44 -14.88 3.27
C PRO A 203 6.09 -13.43 2.90
N ALA A 204 4.88 -13.20 2.39
CA ALA A 204 4.39 -11.87 2.02
C ALA A 204 3.47 -11.26 3.08
N THR A 205 2.82 -12.10 3.89
CA THR A 205 1.77 -11.71 4.85
C THR A 205 2.20 -10.57 5.77
N ARG A 206 3.36 -10.68 6.44
CA ARG A 206 3.81 -9.68 7.42
C ARG A 206 4.07 -8.32 6.79
N VAL A 207 4.71 -8.31 5.63
CA VAL A 207 5.07 -7.08 4.90
C VAL A 207 3.82 -6.38 4.39
N ILE A 208 2.89 -7.14 3.77
CA ILE A 208 1.60 -6.61 3.30
C ILE A 208 0.74 -6.09 4.47
N GLN A 209 0.67 -6.83 5.58
CA GLN A 209 -0.06 -6.38 6.78
C GLN A 209 0.51 -5.09 7.35
N LYS A 210 1.85 -4.97 7.41
CA LYS A 210 2.52 -3.73 7.85
C LYS A 210 2.18 -2.56 6.94
N ALA A 211 2.15 -2.76 5.62
CA ALA A 211 1.73 -1.72 4.66
C ALA A 211 0.27 -1.28 4.90
N ASN A 212 -0.65 -2.23 5.12
CA ASN A 212 -2.05 -1.93 5.41
C ASN A 212 -2.22 -1.20 6.75
N GLN A 213 -1.52 -1.64 7.81
CA GLN A 213 -1.55 -0.97 9.11
C GLN A 213 -1.02 0.46 9.02
N SER A 214 0.09 0.68 8.33
CA SER A 214 0.63 2.02 8.07
C SER A 214 -0.36 2.89 7.30
N SER A 215 -1.04 2.34 6.29
CA SER A 215 -2.07 3.06 5.52
C SER A 215 -3.22 3.50 6.43
N ILE A 216 -3.76 2.59 7.25
CA ILE A 216 -4.86 2.89 8.18
C ILE A 216 -4.44 3.95 9.21
N LEU A 217 -3.23 3.84 9.77
CA LEU A 217 -2.71 4.82 10.74
C LEU A 217 -2.56 6.21 10.12
N ILE A 218 -2.00 6.31 8.92
CA ILE A 218 -1.80 7.61 8.23
C ILE A 218 -3.16 8.21 7.86
N VAL A 219 -4.06 7.43 7.25
CA VAL A 219 -5.42 7.90 6.91
C VAL A 219 -6.17 8.32 8.17
N GLY A 220 -6.06 7.57 9.26
CA GLY A 220 -6.67 7.91 10.56
C GLY A 220 -6.14 9.24 11.12
N LEU A 221 -4.82 9.45 11.10
CA LEU A 221 -4.19 10.69 11.56
C LEU A 221 -4.63 11.89 10.71
N VAL A 222 -4.59 11.75 9.38
CA VAL A 222 -5.03 12.81 8.46
C VAL A 222 -6.51 13.13 8.67
N SER A 223 -7.36 12.10 8.83
CA SER A 223 -8.78 12.27 9.12
C SER A 223 -9.03 13.02 10.42
N ALA A 224 -8.25 12.72 11.48
CA ALA A 224 -8.34 13.42 12.76
C ALA A 224 -7.96 14.90 12.63
N VAL A 225 -6.88 15.22 11.90
CA VAL A 225 -6.47 16.61 11.63
C VAL A 225 -7.59 17.36 10.90
N PHE A 226 -8.15 16.78 9.85
CA PHE A 226 -9.26 17.41 9.13
C PHE A 226 -10.52 17.58 9.99
N ALA A 227 -10.85 16.63 10.86
CA ALA A 227 -11.97 16.75 11.78
C ALA A 227 -11.78 17.97 12.73
N ILE A 228 -10.57 18.17 13.25
CA ILE A 228 -10.21 19.34 14.06
C ILE A 228 -10.36 20.63 13.24
N VAL A 229 -9.85 20.65 12.01
CA VAL A 229 -9.98 21.82 11.12
C VAL A 229 -11.45 22.16 10.84
N ILE A 230 -12.28 21.18 10.50
CA ILE A 230 -13.71 21.39 10.27
C ILE A 230 -14.39 21.92 11.54
N PHE A 231 -14.04 21.37 12.70
CA PHE A 231 -14.56 21.86 13.98
C PHE A 231 -14.19 23.32 14.21
N LEU A 232 -12.90 23.68 14.07
CA LEU A 232 -12.42 25.06 14.24
C LEU A 232 -13.06 26.03 13.25
N VAL A 233 -13.17 25.66 11.98
CA VAL A 233 -13.85 26.47 10.94
C VAL A 233 -15.32 26.67 11.29
N ASN A 234 -16.02 25.65 11.78
CA ASN A 234 -17.41 25.78 12.20
C ASN A 234 -17.58 26.71 13.41
N VAL A 235 -16.67 26.62 14.39
CA VAL A 235 -16.66 27.53 15.55
C VAL A 235 -16.40 28.97 15.10
N PHE A 236 -15.41 29.17 14.22
CA PHE A 236 -15.06 30.46 13.66
C PHE A 236 -16.22 31.07 12.87
N LEU A 237 -16.79 30.34 11.90
CA LEU A 237 -17.92 30.76 11.08
C LEU A 237 -19.13 31.14 11.95
N ASN A 238 -19.42 30.34 12.98
CA ASN A 238 -20.55 30.60 13.86
C ASN A 238 -20.36 31.90 14.66
N ARG A 239 -19.13 32.16 15.14
CA ARG A 239 -18.82 33.35 15.93
C ARG A 239 -18.68 34.62 15.09
N GLN A 240 -17.98 34.56 13.96
CA GLN A 240 -17.63 35.74 13.16
C GLN A 240 -18.69 36.10 12.12
N VAL A 241 -19.46 35.12 11.61
CA VAL A 241 -20.41 35.36 10.52
C VAL A 241 -21.86 35.15 10.97
N VAL A 242 -22.18 33.94 11.45
CA VAL A 242 -23.59 33.57 11.70
C VAL A 242 -24.21 34.35 12.85
N ARG A 243 -23.52 34.49 13.99
CA ARG A 243 -24.04 35.23 15.16
C ARG A 243 -24.24 36.73 14.85
N PRO A 244 -23.25 37.46 14.31
CA PRO A 244 -23.43 38.86 13.92
C PRO A 244 -24.56 39.07 12.90
N LEU A 245 -24.65 38.24 11.86
CA LEU A 245 -25.74 38.33 10.88
C LEU A 245 -27.11 38.15 11.54
N LYS A 246 -27.27 37.14 12.41
CA LYS A 246 -28.52 36.95 13.16
C LYS A 246 -28.87 38.16 14.03
N ARG A 247 -27.87 38.82 14.65
CA ARG A 247 -28.08 40.04 15.45
C ARG A 247 -28.57 41.20 14.57
N ILE A 248 -27.93 41.43 13.43
CA ILE A 248 -28.34 42.49 12.47
C ILE A 248 -29.76 42.22 11.94
N THR A 249 -30.06 40.97 11.54
CA THR A 249 -31.40 40.59 11.06
C THR A 249 -32.48 40.85 12.12
N ARG A 250 -32.24 40.44 13.37
CA ARG A 250 -33.19 40.67 14.47
C ARG A 250 -33.44 42.16 14.72
N LEU A 251 -32.38 42.99 14.77
CA LEU A 251 -32.51 44.43 14.95
C LEU A 251 -33.28 45.08 13.79
N ALA A 252 -33.06 44.63 12.56
CA ALA A 252 -33.80 45.13 11.40
C ALA A 252 -35.29 44.78 11.47
N GLU A 253 -35.65 43.62 12.02
CA GLU A 253 -37.04 43.17 12.21
C GLU A 253 -37.74 43.93 13.36
N GLU A 254 -37.01 44.30 14.41
CA GLU A 254 -37.51 45.21 15.46
C GLU A 254 -37.77 46.62 14.90
N VAL A 255 -36.87 47.15 14.08
CA VAL A 255 -37.06 48.45 13.39
C VAL A 255 -38.25 48.41 12.43
N SER A 256 -38.42 47.34 11.65
CA SER A 256 -39.52 47.23 10.68
C SER A 256 -40.90 47.14 11.33
N THR A 257 -40.97 46.63 12.56
CA THR A 257 -42.19 46.57 13.37
C THR A 257 -42.47 47.84 14.17
N GLY A 258 -41.64 48.88 14.03
CA GLY A 258 -41.86 50.22 14.60
C GLY A 258 -41.04 50.54 15.86
N HIS A 259 -40.21 49.62 16.34
CA HIS A 259 -39.33 49.84 17.49
C HIS A 259 -38.02 50.52 17.02
N MET A 260 -38.00 51.86 17.04
CA MET A 260 -36.91 52.68 16.48
C MET A 260 -35.78 52.99 17.46
N ASP A 261 -35.96 52.66 18.74
CA ASP A 261 -35.05 52.88 19.86
C ASP A 261 -33.87 51.90 19.92
N VAL A 262 -33.83 50.91 19.03
CA VAL A 262 -32.75 49.92 18.99
C VAL A 262 -31.45 50.48 18.41
N GLU A 263 -30.31 50.14 19.03
CA GLU A 263 -28.98 50.54 18.58
C GLU A 263 -28.25 49.43 17.82
N PHE A 264 -27.73 49.79 16.64
CA PHE A 264 -26.77 48.97 15.91
C PHE A 264 -25.37 49.21 16.46
N GLU A 265 -24.92 48.36 17.38
CA GLU A 265 -23.53 48.31 17.84
C GLU A 265 -22.60 47.90 16.68
N GLN A 266 -21.53 48.67 16.46
CA GLN A 266 -20.50 48.29 15.50
C GLN A 266 -19.53 47.31 16.15
N LEU A 267 -19.71 46.02 15.86
CA LEU A 267 -18.96 44.93 16.50
C LEU A 267 -17.75 44.45 15.68
N SER A 268 -17.63 44.85 14.41
CA SER A 268 -16.54 44.42 13.53
C SER A 268 -16.14 45.51 12.53
N ASN A 269 -14.94 45.39 11.97
CA ASN A 269 -14.39 46.24 10.90
C ASN A 269 -14.32 45.54 9.54
N ASP A 270 -14.95 44.37 9.42
CA ASP A 270 -15.08 43.58 8.18
C ASP A 270 -16.35 43.96 7.39
N GLU A 271 -16.70 43.14 6.39
CA GLU A 271 -17.91 43.27 5.59
C GLU A 271 -19.19 43.23 6.44
N ILE A 272 -19.20 42.49 7.54
CA ILE A 272 -20.33 42.44 8.47
C ILE A 272 -20.45 43.77 9.24
N GLY A 273 -19.33 44.36 9.63
CA GLY A 273 -19.28 45.71 10.20
C GLY A 273 -19.80 46.78 9.25
N ASN A 274 -19.42 46.70 7.97
CA ASN A 274 -19.92 47.61 6.94
C ASN A 274 -21.42 47.44 6.70
N LEU A 275 -21.94 46.20 6.74
CA LEU A 275 -23.37 45.93 6.67
C LEU A 275 -24.12 46.56 7.86
N ALA A 276 -23.60 46.42 9.09
CA ALA A 276 -24.19 47.04 10.27
C ALA A 276 -24.27 48.57 10.15
N LYS A 277 -23.23 49.22 9.63
CA LYS A 277 -23.22 50.68 9.36
C LYS A 277 -24.28 51.08 8.34
N ALA A 278 -24.45 50.31 7.27
CA ALA A 278 -25.46 50.58 6.25
C ALA A 278 -26.88 50.51 6.84
N PHE A 279 -27.17 49.48 7.65
CA PHE A 279 -28.45 49.35 8.36
C PHE A 279 -28.69 50.48 9.37
N LYS A 280 -27.65 50.90 10.11
CA LYS A 280 -27.73 52.05 11.03
C LYS A 280 -28.15 53.33 10.30
N ARG A 281 -27.54 53.62 9.14
CA ARG A 281 -27.89 54.78 8.31
C ARG A 281 -29.33 54.70 7.80
N MET A 282 -29.76 53.52 7.35
CA MET A 282 -31.14 53.29 6.90
C MET A 282 -32.17 53.54 8.03
N LYS A 283 -31.90 53.04 9.24
CA LYS A 283 -32.75 53.30 10.42
C LYS A 283 -32.93 54.81 10.66
N LEU A 284 -31.83 55.55 10.70
CA LEU A 284 -31.85 57.01 10.94
C LEU A 284 -32.65 57.74 9.86
N SER A 285 -32.48 57.38 8.59
CA SER A 285 -33.25 57.95 7.48
C SER A 285 -34.75 57.69 7.61
N LEU A 286 -35.14 56.47 8.01
CA LEU A 286 -36.55 56.11 8.22
C LEU A 286 -37.15 56.87 9.43
N GLU A 287 -36.41 56.96 10.53
CA GLU A 287 -36.84 57.70 11.72
C GLU A 287 -37.08 59.19 11.40
N MET A 288 -36.19 59.81 10.63
CA MET A 288 -36.36 61.19 10.15
C MET A 288 -37.60 61.34 9.25
N ALA A 289 -37.83 60.40 8.33
CA ALA A 289 -39.00 60.41 7.46
C ALA A 289 -40.31 60.29 8.25
N MET A 290 -40.38 59.37 9.23
CA MET A 290 -41.57 59.21 10.08
C MET A 290 -41.81 60.44 10.97
N LYS A 291 -40.75 61.08 11.50
CA LYS A 291 -40.87 62.34 12.25
C LYS A 291 -41.42 63.48 11.39
N ARG A 292 -41.06 63.55 10.10
CA ARG A 292 -41.61 64.54 9.17
C ARG A 292 -43.10 64.32 8.88
N LEU A 293 -43.54 63.06 8.75
CA LEU A 293 -44.96 62.73 8.55
C LEU A 293 -45.82 62.96 9.80
N LYS A 294 -45.27 62.74 11.01
CA LYS A 294 -45.98 62.99 12.27
C LYS A 294 -46.05 64.46 12.69
N ARG A 295 -45.32 65.37 12.03
CA ARG A 295 -45.49 66.81 12.23
C ARG A 295 -46.85 67.18 11.63
N PRO A 296 -47.84 67.61 12.44
CA PRO A 296 -49.12 68.06 11.88
C PRO A 296 -48.83 69.20 10.89
N GLN A 297 -49.56 69.27 9.79
CA GLN A 297 -49.76 70.53 9.07
C GLN A 297 -50.48 71.48 10.05
N GLY A 298 -49.74 72.06 10.99
CA GLY A 298 -50.24 72.92 12.05
C GLY A 298 -50.03 74.37 11.67
N ASN A 299 -51.12 74.99 11.23
CA ASN A 299 -51.38 76.43 11.10
C ASN A 299 -50.53 77.25 10.13
N THR A 300 -50.93 77.19 8.86
CA THR A 300 -51.11 78.41 8.07
C THR A 300 -52.39 79.12 8.51
N HIS A 301 -52.36 79.90 9.60
CA HIS A 301 -53.37 80.92 9.84
C HIS A 301 -52.67 82.20 10.29
N GLY A 302 -52.93 83.25 9.50
CA GLY A 302 -52.24 84.52 9.61
C GLY A 302 -52.81 85.46 10.66
N THR A 303 -52.04 86.50 10.91
CA THR A 303 -52.39 87.87 11.30
C THR A 303 -51.14 88.66 10.90
N GLY A 304 -51.15 89.59 9.95
CA GLY A 304 -52.12 90.66 9.82
C GLY A 304 -51.67 91.82 10.69
N THR A 305 -50.69 92.59 10.22
CA THR A 305 -50.59 94.07 10.18
C THR A 305 -49.16 94.47 9.85
#